data_AF-B9BP12-F1
#
_entry.id   AF-B9BP12-F1
#
_cell.length_a   1.000
_cell.length_b   1.000
_cell.length_c   1.000
_cell.angle_alpha   90.00
_cell.angle_beta   90.00
_cell.angle_gamma   90.00
#
_symmetry.space_group_name_H-M   'P 1'
#
loop_
_entity.id
_entity.type
_entity.pdbx_description
1 polymer ?
#
loop_
_entity_poly.entity_id
_entity_poly.type
_entity_poly.pdbx_seq_one_letter_code
_entity_poly.pdbx_strand_id
1 'polypeptide(L)'
;MEKIISGSVGRPPTAAELIHLRTRHGRTQAAVAARLDVTPRQVQRWEAGVGTMPIPSWQLLCLEWGTRFAEDFTPAPGITRGWDLHRDQRRETIERGDLVELQPHGAAFYLRAIVAGTASDAIDAVPSGDGYLAIVTGFAGVEDTGDELGGFRLGERVRFALANVFHVEQRVPRDSAVPICQERR
;
A
#
# COMPACT_ATOMS: atom_id res chain seq x y z
N MET A 1 22.29 6.56 -9.75
CA MET A 1 21.39 7.71 -9.48
C MET A 1 19.96 7.22 -9.62
N GLU A 2 19.45 6.53 -8.61
CA GLU A 2 18.04 6.16 -8.56
C GLU A 2 17.27 7.40 -8.12
N LYS A 3 16.56 7.98 -9.09
CA LYS A 3 15.65 9.09 -8.83
C LYS A 3 14.47 8.47 -8.10
N ILE A 4 14.41 8.69 -6.77
CA ILE A 4 13.22 8.40 -5.97
C ILE A 4 12.06 9.04 -6.73
N ILE A 5 11.21 8.21 -7.34
CA ILE A 5 9.95 8.66 -7.92
C ILE A 5 9.07 8.97 -6.70
N SER A 6 9.33 10.12 -6.08
CA SER A 6 8.41 10.71 -5.12
C SER A 6 7.26 11.23 -5.98
N GLY A 7 6.34 10.32 -6.29
CA GLY A 7 5.20 10.54 -7.14
C GLY A 7 4.24 11.50 -6.46
N SER A 8 4.39 12.79 -6.73
CA SER A 8 3.36 13.77 -6.37
C SER A 8 2.07 13.42 -7.11
N VAL A 9 1.14 12.78 -6.41
CA VAL A 9 -0.22 12.46 -6.88
C VAL A 9 -1.10 13.71 -7.05
N GLY A 10 -0.60 14.90 -6.67
CA GLY A 10 -1.27 16.20 -6.88
C GLY A 10 -1.08 16.80 -8.27
N ARG A 11 -0.36 16.12 -9.18
CA ARG A 11 -0.15 16.58 -10.57
C ARG A 11 -0.49 15.47 -11.57
N PRO A 12 -0.68 15.83 -12.86
CA PRO A 12 -0.75 14.84 -13.91
C PRO A 12 0.55 14.01 -13.95
N PRO A 13 0.45 12.69 -14.19
CA PRO A 13 1.62 11.85 -14.39
C PRO A 13 2.27 12.17 -15.73
N THR A 14 3.57 11.93 -15.79
CA THR A 14 4.29 11.79 -17.06
C THR A 14 3.93 10.46 -17.71
N ALA A 15 4.13 10.37 -19.03
CA ALA A 15 3.99 9.11 -19.77
C ALA A 15 4.83 7.98 -19.14
N ALA A 16 6.07 8.29 -18.73
CA ALA A 16 6.97 7.34 -18.10
C ALA A 16 6.44 6.82 -16.75
N GLU A 17 5.84 7.69 -15.93
CA GLU A 17 5.23 7.29 -14.64
C GLU A 17 4.02 6.37 -14.84
N LEU A 18 3.17 6.67 -15.83
CA LEU A 18 2.03 5.82 -16.15
C LEU A 18 2.47 4.45 -16.68
N ILE A 19 3.44 4.41 -17.60
CA ILE A 19 4.00 3.16 -18.13
C ILE A 19 4.65 2.36 -16.99
N HIS A 20 5.44 3.02 -16.14
CA HIS A 20 6.10 2.37 -15.02
C HIS A 20 5.09 1.75 -14.06
N LEU A 21 4.08 2.51 -13.62
CA LEU A 21 3.03 2.00 -12.74
C LEU A 21 2.32 0.80 -13.37
N ARG A 22 1.90 0.93 -14.64
CA ARG A 22 1.19 -0.13 -15.37
C ARG A 22 2.03 -1.40 -15.47
N THR A 23 3.27 -1.29 -15.93
CA THR A 23 4.15 -2.44 -16.17
C THR A 23 4.55 -3.13 -14.88
N ARG A 24 4.82 -2.36 -13.81
CA ARG A 24 5.15 -2.91 -12.49
C ARG A 24 4.00 -3.72 -11.88
N HIS A 25 2.75 -3.34 -12.17
CA HIS A 25 1.55 -4.10 -11.79
C HIS A 25 1.11 -5.12 -12.86
N GLY A 26 1.92 -5.40 -13.87
CA GLY A 26 1.61 -6.40 -14.91
C GLY A 26 0.37 -6.09 -15.75
N ARG A 27 -0.04 -4.81 -15.80
CA ARG A 27 -1.29 -4.40 -16.44
C ARG A 27 -1.12 -4.15 -17.93
N THR A 28 -2.17 -4.46 -18.67
CA THR A 28 -2.31 -4.05 -20.06
C THR A 28 -2.91 -2.65 -20.14
N GLN A 29 -2.72 -1.95 -21.28
CA GLN A 29 -3.39 -0.67 -21.51
C GLN A 29 -4.93 -0.81 -21.47
N ALA A 30 -5.46 -1.98 -21.86
CA ALA A 30 -6.88 -2.31 -21.77
C ALA A 30 -7.36 -2.43 -20.31
N ALA A 31 -6.54 -2.98 -19.41
CA ALA A 31 -6.87 -3.05 -17.99
C ALA A 31 -6.92 -1.65 -17.34
N VAL A 32 -5.98 -0.77 -17.69
CA VAL A 32 -6.01 0.65 -17.27
C VAL A 32 -7.28 1.33 -17.78
N ALA A 33 -7.59 1.14 -19.05
CA ALA A 33 -8.75 1.73 -19.71
C ALA A 33 -10.06 1.30 -19.03
N ALA A 34 -10.23 -0.01 -18.81
CA ALA A 34 -11.37 -0.56 -18.10
C ALA A 34 -11.49 -0.01 -16.67
N ARG A 35 -10.36 0.14 -15.97
CA ARG A 35 -10.39 0.65 -14.60
C ARG A 35 -10.79 2.12 -14.52
N LEU A 36 -10.40 2.92 -15.50
CA LEU A 36 -10.65 4.36 -15.55
C LEU A 36 -11.93 4.74 -16.31
N ASP A 37 -12.66 3.75 -16.85
CA ASP A 37 -13.80 3.96 -17.74
C ASP A 37 -13.46 4.85 -18.95
N VAL A 38 -12.32 4.56 -19.59
CA VAL A 38 -11.86 5.25 -20.81
C VAL A 38 -11.53 4.23 -21.90
N THR A 39 -11.25 4.72 -23.11
CA THR A 39 -10.84 3.84 -24.22
C THR A 39 -9.36 3.47 -24.12
N PRO A 40 -8.95 2.26 -24.58
CA PRO A 40 -7.53 1.88 -24.68
C PRO A 40 -6.71 2.86 -25.52
N ARG A 41 -7.31 3.45 -26.55
CA ARG A 41 -6.68 4.49 -27.39
C ARG A 41 -6.33 5.74 -26.58
N GLN A 42 -7.17 6.13 -25.62
CA GLN A 42 -6.88 7.26 -24.74
C GLN A 42 -5.65 6.97 -23.87
N VAL A 43 -5.56 5.77 -23.30
CA VAL A 43 -4.39 5.34 -22.52
C VAL A 43 -3.13 5.32 -23.38
N GLN A 44 -3.21 4.77 -24.60
CA GLN A 44 -2.09 4.78 -25.55
C GLN A 44 -1.60 6.20 -25.86
N ARG A 45 -2.50 7.17 -26.02
CA ARG A 45 -2.14 8.57 -26.22
C ARG A 45 -1.41 9.15 -25.01
N TRP A 46 -1.92 8.93 -23.80
CA TRP A 46 -1.25 9.37 -22.57
C TRP A 46 0.15 8.76 -22.41
N GLU A 47 0.30 7.46 -22.68
CA GLU A 47 1.60 6.77 -22.65
C GLU A 47 2.55 7.22 -23.77
N ALA A 48 2.02 7.75 -24.88
CA ALA A 48 2.82 8.38 -25.93
C ALA A 48 3.16 9.86 -25.63
N GLY A 49 2.77 10.39 -24.47
CA GLY A 49 2.93 11.80 -24.12
C GLY A 49 1.99 12.75 -24.87
N VAL A 50 0.96 12.20 -25.53
CA VAL A 50 -0.03 12.95 -26.30
C VAL A 50 -1.26 13.22 -25.44
N GLY A 51 -1.40 14.46 -25.01
CA GLY A 51 -2.47 14.88 -24.11
C GLY A 51 -2.18 14.53 -22.66
N THR A 52 -2.92 15.16 -21.76
CA THR A 52 -2.66 15.09 -20.32
C THR A 52 -3.67 14.15 -19.66
N MET A 53 -3.18 13.22 -18.84
CA MET A 53 -4.04 12.39 -18.00
C MET A 53 -4.66 13.24 -16.89
N PRO A 54 -5.99 13.16 -16.65
CA PRO A 54 -6.61 13.89 -15.54
C PRO A 54 -6.03 13.47 -14.19
N ILE A 55 -5.83 14.45 -13.30
CA ILE A 55 -5.30 14.24 -11.94
C ILE A 55 -6.14 13.21 -11.15
N PRO A 56 -7.50 13.27 -11.15
CA PRO A 56 -8.30 12.29 -10.41
C PRO A 56 -8.11 10.85 -10.90
N SER A 57 -7.95 10.66 -12.20
CA SER A 57 -7.67 9.35 -12.78
C SER A 57 -6.31 8.82 -12.30
N TRP A 58 -5.30 9.70 -12.23
CA TRP A 58 -3.97 9.31 -11.73
C TRP A 58 -3.99 8.97 -10.25
N GLN A 59 -4.67 9.79 -9.44
CA GLN A 59 -4.88 9.53 -8.01
C GLN A 59 -5.56 8.20 -7.77
N LEU A 60 -6.59 7.88 -8.56
CA LEU A 60 -7.29 6.61 -8.47
C LEU A 60 -6.35 5.43 -8.73
N LEU A 61 -5.55 5.46 -9.81
CA LEU A 61 -4.59 4.39 -10.10
C LEU A 61 -3.55 4.24 -8.98
N CYS A 62 -3.05 5.35 -8.43
CA CYS A 62 -2.08 5.32 -7.33
C CYS A 62 -2.67 4.73 -6.05
N LEU A 63 -3.91 5.09 -5.72
CA LEU A 63 -4.62 4.57 -4.55
C LEU A 63 -4.96 3.08 -4.72
N GLU A 64 -5.39 2.71 -5.92
CA GLU A 64 -5.82 1.37 -6.24
C GLU A 64 -4.68 0.37 -6.28
N TRP A 65 -3.65 0.72 -7.02
CA TRP A 65 -2.56 -0.20 -7.33
C TRP A 65 -1.38 0.02 -6.40
N GLY A 66 -1.28 1.16 -5.71
CA GLY A 66 -0.14 1.51 -4.89
C GLY A 66 1.06 1.92 -5.73
N THR A 67 1.80 2.92 -5.27
CA THR A 67 3.05 3.35 -5.90
C THR A 67 4.29 2.86 -5.14
N ARG A 68 4.08 2.25 -3.97
CA ARG A 68 5.12 1.87 -3.01
C ARG A 68 5.28 0.36 -2.94
N PHE A 69 6.53 -0.08 -2.98
CA PHE A 69 6.93 -1.48 -3.02
C PHE A 69 8.03 -1.76 -1.98
N ALA A 70 8.45 -3.02 -1.87
CA ALA A 70 9.42 -3.45 -0.88
C ALA A 70 10.73 -2.65 -0.94
N GLU A 71 11.18 -2.26 -2.14
CA GLU A 71 12.38 -1.44 -2.34
C GLU A 71 12.28 -0.02 -1.74
N ASP A 72 11.06 0.49 -1.51
CA ASP A 72 10.83 1.80 -0.90
C ASP A 72 10.96 1.76 0.64
N PHE A 73 11.16 0.58 1.23
CA PHE A 73 11.26 0.37 2.66
C PHE A 73 12.65 -0.17 3.06
N THR A 74 13.11 0.27 4.23
CA THR A 74 14.35 -0.21 4.84
C THR A 74 14.19 -1.65 5.30
N PRO A 75 15.16 -2.55 5.06
CA PRO A 75 15.17 -3.88 5.67
C PRO A 75 15.33 -3.76 7.20
N ALA A 76 14.46 -4.44 7.94
CA ALA A 76 14.53 -4.49 9.39
C ALA A 76 15.68 -5.42 9.83
N PRO A 77 16.45 -5.06 10.88
CA PRO A 77 17.48 -5.94 11.44
C PRO A 77 16.90 -7.17 12.15
N GLY A 78 15.61 -7.11 12.50
CA GLY A 78 14.84 -8.20 13.10
C GLY A 78 13.42 -7.74 13.38
N ILE A 79 12.46 -8.65 13.29
CA ILE A 79 11.04 -8.36 13.53
C ILE A 79 10.77 -8.40 15.03
N THR A 80 10.27 -7.30 15.59
CA THR A 80 9.71 -7.28 16.94
C THR A 80 8.21 -7.57 16.91
N ARG A 81 7.66 -8.08 18.02
CA ARG A 81 6.23 -8.43 18.12
C ARG A 81 5.63 -7.89 19.41
N GLY A 82 4.57 -7.10 19.28
CA GLY A 82 3.76 -6.63 20.41
C GLY A 82 2.77 -7.73 20.80
N TRP A 83 3.16 -8.57 21.75
CA TRP A 83 2.32 -9.67 22.23
C TRP A 83 1.35 -9.19 23.31
N ASP A 84 0.06 -9.30 23.05
CA ASP A 84 -0.95 -9.35 24.10
C ASP A 84 -1.09 -10.80 24.59
N LEU A 85 -0.51 -11.10 25.76
CA LEU A 85 -0.50 -12.44 26.35
C LEU A 85 -1.90 -13.02 26.63
N HIS A 86 -2.96 -12.18 26.67
CA HIS A 86 -4.32 -12.62 26.96
C HIS A 86 -5.12 -12.91 25.69
N ARG A 87 -4.68 -12.38 24.55
CA ARG A 87 -5.46 -12.37 23.31
C ARG A 87 -4.73 -13.06 22.15
N ASP A 88 -3.42 -12.86 22.06
CA ASP A 88 -2.65 -13.21 20.87
C ASP A 88 -2.21 -14.68 20.90
N GLN A 89 -2.21 -15.31 19.73
CA GLN A 89 -1.75 -16.68 19.56
C GLN A 89 -0.33 -16.70 19.02
N ARG A 90 0.55 -17.53 19.61
CA ARG A 90 1.94 -17.62 19.14
C ARG A 90 2.01 -18.11 17.69
N ARG A 91 2.28 -17.20 16.75
CA ARG A 91 2.53 -17.49 15.34
C ARG A 91 3.69 -16.66 14.78
N GLU A 92 4.37 -17.24 13.80
CA GLU A 92 5.48 -16.61 13.08
C GLU A 92 5.03 -15.99 11.75
N THR A 93 3.79 -16.22 11.35
CA THR A 93 3.19 -15.64 10.14
C THR A 93 2.64 -14.23 10.37
N ILE A 94 2.54 -13.47 9.28
CA ILE A 94 1.78 -12.22 9.20
C ILE A 94 0.49 -12.54 8.46
N GLU A 95 -0.65 -12.14 9.00
CA GLU A 95 -1.96 -12.40 8.40
C GLU A 95 -2.73 -11.11 8.11
N ARG A 96 -3.76 -11.23 7.26
CA ARG A 96 -4.72 -10.16 7.02
C ARG A 96 -5.31 -9.63 8.33
N GLY A 97 -5.30 -8.31 8.48
CA GLY A 97 -5.76 -7.57 9.65
C GLY A 97 -4.67 -7.24 10.66
N ASP A 98 -3.49 -7.86 10.58
CA ASP A 98 -2.39 -7.52 11.46
C ASP A 98 -1.89 -6.10 11.17
N LEU A 99 -1.43 -5.41 12.21
CA LEU A 99 -0.78 -4.12 12.08
C LEU A 99 0.72 -4.34 11.97
N VAL A 100 1.33 -3.68 10.99
CA VAL A 100 2.77 -3.72 10.76
C VAL A 100 3.35 -2.32 10.83
N GLU A 101 4.58 -2.22 11.36
CA GLU A 101 5.39 -1.01 11.26
C GLU A 101 6.51 -1.21 10.22
N LEU A 102 6.56 -0.31 9.24
CA LEU A 102 7.51 -0.28 8.15
C LEU A 102 8.31 1.02 8.22
N GLN A 103 9.61 0.98 7.93
CA GLN A 103 10.40 2.22 7.85
C GLN A 103 10.63 2.58 6.39
N PRO A 104 10.09 3.71 5.87
CA PRO A 104 10.45 4.17 4.54
C PRO A 104 11.95 4.43 4.41
N HIS A 105 12.50 4.20 3.23
CA HIS A 105 13.94 4.37 3.00
C HIS A 105 14.39 5.80 3.29
N GLY A 106 15.38 5.96 4.19
CA GLY A 106 15.91 7.26 4.59
C GLY A 106 15.00 8.10 5.49
N ALA A 107 13.84 7.57 5.92
CA ALA A 107 12.94 8.26 6.83
C ALA A 107 13.29 7.99 8.30
N ALA A 108 13.09 9.00 9.15
CA ALA A 108 13.21 8.88 10.60
C ALA A 108 11.91 8.44 11.30
N PHE A 109 10.84 8.18 10.54
CA PHE A 109 9.53 7.79 11.05
C PHE A 109 9.17 6.37 10.60
N TYR A 110 8.23 5.75 11.32
CA TYR A 110 7.64 4.48 10.94
C TYR A 110 6.24 4.68 10.37
N LEU A 111 5.93 3.95 9.32
CA LEU A 111 4.62 3.86 8.71
C LEU A 111 3.86 2.70 9.37
N ARG A 112 2.66 2.98 9.87
CA ARG A 112 1.73 1.96 10.38
C ARG A 112 0.76 1.57 9.27
N ALA A 113 0.65 0.28 9.01
CA ALA A 113 -0.27 -0.24 8.00
C ALA A 113 -0.98 -1.50 8.47
N ILE A 114 -2.24 -1.65 8.06
CA ILE A 114 -3.01 -2.88 8.29
C ILE A 114 -2.89 -3.79 7.08
N VAL A 115 -2.48 -5.04 7.30
CA VAL A 115 -2.33 -6.04 6.25
C VAL A 115 -3.68 -6.35 5.61
N ALA A 116 -3.80 -6.11 4.31
CA ALA A 116 -5.00 -6.35 3.53
C ALA A 116 -5.00 -7.75 2.89
N GLY A 117 -3.82 -8.32 2.64
CA GLY A 117 -3.64 -9.65 2.05
C GLY A 117 -2.19 -9.91 1.64
N THR A 118 -1.96 -11.02 0.95
CA THR A 118 -0.69 -11.26 0.27
C THR A 118 -0.74 -10.69 -1.15
N ALA A 119 0.43 -10.50 -1.77
CA ALA A 119 0.51 -10.18 -3.19
C ALA A 119 -0.26 -11.22 -4.00
N SER A 120 -0.15 -12.51 -3.67
CA SER A 120 -0.90 -13.58 -4.33
C SER A 120 -2.43 -13.45 -4.23
N ASP A 121 -2.97 -12.75 -3.23
CA ASP A 121 -4.41 -12.52 -3.06
C ASP A 121 -4.92 -11.29 -3.81
N ALA A 122 -4.03 -10.41 -4.28
CA ALA A 122 -4.43 -9.30 -5.11
C ALA A 122 -4.83 -9.84 -6.48
N ILE A 123 -6.00 -9.42 -6.99
CA ILE A 123 -6.59 -9.75 -8.30
C ILE A 123 -5.60 -9.52 -9.48
N ASP A 124 -4.47 -8.88 -9.20
CA ASP A 124 -3.63 -8.12 -10.09
C ASP A 124 -2.13 -8.27 -9.80
N ALA A 125 -1.74 -9.28 -9.02
CA ALA A 125 -0.33 -9.48 -8.71
C ALA A 125 0.43 -10.07 -9.90
N VAL A 126 1.50 -9.37 -10.26
CA VAL A 126 2.64 -9.99 -10.94
C VAL A 126 3.25 -11.01 -9.96
N PRO A 127 3.49 -12.26 -10.40
CA PRO A 127 4.13 -13.27 -9.57
C PRO A 127 5.64 -12.97 -9.53
N SER A 128 6.04 -11.99 -8.73
CA SER A 128 7.44 -11.84 -8.37
C SER A 128 7.57 -11.42 -6.91
N GLY A 129 7.83 -12.42 -6.07
CA GLY A 129 8.28 -12.26 -4.69
C GLY A 129 7.16 -12.30 -3.65
N ASP A 130 7.48 -12.91 -2.51
CA ASP A 130 6.68 -12.97 -1.29
C ASP A 130 6.43 -11.55 -0.74
N GLY A 131 5.43 -10.88 -1.32
CA GLY A 131 5.01 -9.54 -0.92
C GLY A 131 3.70 -9.60 -0.13
N TYR A 132 3.59 -8.73 0.87
CA TYR A 132 2.34 -8.42 1.55
C TYR A 132 1.76 -7.13 0.98
N LEU A 133 0.44 -7.01 1.01
CA LEU A 133 -0.29 -5.78 0.72
C LEU A 133 -0.85 -5.23 2.04
N ALA A 134 -0.62 -3.94 2.31
CA ALA A 134 -1.23 -3.26 3.45
C ALA A 134 -1.77 -1.88 3.08
N ILE A 135 -2.63 -1.36 3.94
CA ILE A 135 -3.23 -0.03 3.85
C ILE A 135 -2.65 0.82 4.97
N VAL A 136 -2.08 1.98 4.63
CA VAL A 136 -1.53 2.93 5.61
C VAL A 136 -2.64 3.44 6.52
N THR A 137 -2.45 3.33 7.83
CA THR A 137 -3.41 3.80 8.85
C THR A 137 -2.83 4.83 9.80
N GLY A 138 -1.52 5.05 9.77
CA GLY A 138 -0.89 6.08 10.61
C GLY A 138 0.61 6.16 10.43
N PHE A 139 1.20 7.06 11.22
CA PHE A 139 2.64 7.27 11.29
C PHE A 139 3.05 7.25 12.76
N ALA A 140 4.21 6.67 13.07
CA ALA A 140 4.77 6.59 14.41
C ALA A 140 6.16 7.25 14.45
N GLY A 141 6.51 7.80 15.62
CA GLY A 141 7.76 8.53 15.83
C GLY A 141 7.72 10.01 15.47
N VAL A 142 6.55 10.56 15.12
CA VAL A 142 6.35 11.99 14.84
C VAL A 142 5.00 12.43 15.42
N GLU A 143 4.94 13.63 16.00
CA GLU A 143 3.68 14.21 16.49
C GLU A 143 2.91 14.90 15.35
N ASP A 144 1.59 14.67 15.31
CA ASP A 144 0.57 15.35 14.51
C ASP A 144 0.92 15.65 13.04
N THR A 145 0.92 14.61 12.21
CA THR A 145 1.27 14.71 10.77
C THR A 145 0.08 14.88 9.83
N GLY A 146 -1.14 15.07 10.35
CA GLY A 146 -2.35 15.07 9.53
C GLY A 146 -2.46 13.81 8.65
N ASP A 147 -2.97 13.96 7.43
CA ASP A 147 -3.24 12.82 6.53
C ASP A 147 -2.05 12.42 5.63
N GLU A 148 -0.92 13.15 5.65
CA GLU A 148 0.24 12.92 4.78
C GLU A 148 1.58 13.17 5.50
N LEU A 149 2.52 12.22 5.37
CA LEU A 149 3.89 12.37 5.88
C LEU A 149 4.91 11.80 4.89
N GLY A 150 5.92 12.59 4.53
CA GLY A 150 7.03 12.14 3.68
C GLY A 150 6.58 11.65 2.29
N GLY A 151 5.43 12.11 1.80
CA GLY A 151 4.82 11.65 0.55
C GLY A 151 4.08 10.32 0.62
N PHE A 152 3.78 9.84 1.84
CA PHE A 152 2.85 8.73 2.12
C PHE A 152 1.55 9.29 2.68
N ARG A 153 0.41 8.69 2.32
CA ARG A 153 -0.90 9.14 2.77
C ARG A 153 -1.67 8.08 3.53
N LEU A 154 -2.52 8.51 4.46
CA LEU A 154 -3.52 7.62 5.07
C LEU A 154 -4.42 7.02 3.99
N GLY A 155 -4.69 5.72 4.09
CA GLY A 155 -5.47 4.96 3.10
C GLY A 155 -4.68 4.52 1.86
N GLU A 156 -3.42 4.93 1.69
CA GLU A 156 -2.58 4.47 0.57
C GLU A 156 -2.31 2.96 0.67
N ARG A 157 -2.27 2.28 -0.49
CA ARG A 157 -1.85 0.88 -0.57
C ARG A 157 -0.35 0.78 -0.77
N VAL A 158 0.29 -0.01 0.08
CA VAL A 158 1.74 -0.28 0.03
C VAL A 158 2.00 -1.77 -0.09
N ARG A 159 3.05 -2.13 -0.82
CA ARG A 159 3.60 -3.49 -0.84
C ARG A 159 4.93 -3.54 -0.10
N PHE A 160 5.14 -4.61 0.65
CA PHE A 160 6.37 -4.81 1.42
C PHE A 160 6.70 -6.30 1.51
N ALA A 161 7.94 -6.65 1.79
CA ALA A 161 8.36 -8.02 2.08
C ALA A 161 8.45 -8.23 3.61
N LEU A 162 8.46 -9.49 4.05
CA LEU A 162 8.66 -9.83 5.47
C LEU A 162 9.92 -9.16 6.05
N ALA A 163 10.98 -9.07 5.25
CA ALA A 163 12.25 -8.44 5.64
C ALA A 163 12.14 -6.94 5.92
N ASN A 164 11.07 -6.24 5.50
CA ASN A 164 10.88 -4.81 5.76
C ASN A 164 10.18 -4.51 7.09
N VAL A 165 9.73 -5.54 7.81
CA VAL A 165 8.84 -5.37 8.97
C VAL A 165 9.66 -5.16 10.25
N PHE A 166 9.49 -3.99 10.89
CA PHE A 166 10.16 -3.69 12.16
C PHE A 166 9.35 -4.17 13.36
N HIS A 167 8.02 -4.07 13.26
CA HIS A 167 7.10 -4.45 14.34
C HIS A 167 5.82 -5.07 13.77
N VAL A 168 5.24 -6.03 14.49
CA VAL A 168 3.93 -6.63 14.21
C VAL A 168 3.08 -6.66 15.47
N GLU A 169 1.84 -6.21 15.35
CA GLU A 169 0.76 -6.43 16.34
C GLU A 169 -0.33 -7.29 15.69
N GLN A 170 -0.81 -8.32 16.40
CA GLN A 170 -1.88 -9.16 15.87
C GLN A 170 -3.21 -8.41 15.87
N ARG A 171 -4.02 -8.68 14.84
CA ARG A 171 -5.41 -8.23 14.83
C ARG A 171 -6.12 -8.67 16.11
N VAL A 172 -7.04 -7.84 16.60
CA VAL A 172 -7.99 -8.28 17.63
C VAL A 172 -8.82 -9.45 17.05
N PRO A 173 -8.86 -10.63 17.69
CA PRO A 173 -9.71 -11.74 17.26
C PRO A 173 -11.16 -11.29 17.24
N ARG A 174 -11.88 -11.61 16.15
CA ARG A 174 -13.29 -11.22 16.00
C ARG A 174 -14.19 -11.79 17.11
N ASP A 175 -13.81 -12.90 17.72
CA ASP A 175 -14.53 -13.51 18.86
C ASP A 175 -14.46 -12.69 20.16
N SER A 176 -13.57 -11.70 20.24
CA SER A 176 -13.51 -10.77 21.38
C SER A 176 -14.33 -9.49 21.16
N ALA A 177 -15.03 -9.35 20.02
CA ALA A 177 -16.04 -8.32 19.86
C ALA A 177 -17.29 -8.73 20.64
N VAL A 178 -17.49 -8.11 21.81
CA VAL A 178 -18.70 -8.28 22.64
C VAL A 178 -19.93 -8.16 21.75
N PRO A 179 -20.86 -9.14 21.73
CA PRO A 179 -22.09 -9.02 20.98
C PRO A 179 -22.84 -7.81 21.50
N ILE A 180 -23.07 -6.83 20.63
CA ILE A 180 -23.97 -5.72 20.90
C ILE A 180 -25.35 -6.35 21.10
N CYS A 181 -25.77 -6.48 22.36
CA CYS A 181 -27.14 -6.84 22.71
C CYS A 181 -28.08 -5.86 22.01
N GLN A 182 -28.65 -6.28 20.88
CA GLN A 182 -29.78 -5.60 20.28
C GLN A 182 -30.98 -5.86 21.19
N GLU A 183 -31.23 -4.91 22.09
CA GLU A 183 -32.44 -4.86 22.89
C GLU A 183 -33.62 -4.61 21.95
N ARG A 184 -34.31 -5.69 21.58
CA ARG A 184 -35.59 -5.62 20.86
C ARG A 184 -36.65 -5.07 21.82
N ARG A 185 -37.29 -3.97 21.41
CA ARG A 185 -38.64 -3.61 21.84
C ARG A 185 -39.58 -3.71 20.64
#